data_AF-A0A354BMV4-F1
#
_entry.id   AF-A0A354BMV4-F1
#
_cell.length_a   1.000
_cell.length_b   1.000
_cell.length_c   1.000
_cell.angle_alpha   90.00
_cell.angle_beta   90.00
_cell.angle_gamma   90.00
#
_symmetry.space_group_name_H-M   'P 1'
#
loop_
_entity.id
_entity.type
_entity.pdbx_description
1 polymer ?
#
loop_
_entity_poly.entity_id
_entity_poly.type
_entity_poly.pdbx_seq_one_letter_code
_entity_poly.pdbx_strand_id
1 'polypeptide(L)' 'PLWYYILKEAEVLEDGLRMGPVGSRIVGEVFIGLLKADKDSYLTVNKNWKPTLPSATPGDFEITDLLKFAGVVPPLQ' A
#
# COMPACT_ATOMS: atom_id res chain seq x y z
N PRO A 1 -8.40 -6.71 24.56
CA PRO A 1 -7.16 -6.91 23.77
C PRO A 1 -6.91 -5.66 22.90
N LEU A 2 -5.66 -5.38 22.49
CA LEU A 2 -5.29 -4.14 21.76
C LEU A 2 -6.17 -3.88 20.52
N TRP A 3 -6.47 -4.92 19.74
CA TRP A 3 -7.26 -4.81 18.52
C TRP A 3 -8.63 -4.15 18.74
N TYR A 4 -9.27 -4.40 19.88
CA TYR A 4 -10.60 -3.85 20.19
C TYR A 4 -10.57 -2.33 20.29
N TYR A 5 -9.52 -1.77 20.91
CA TYR A 5 -9.36 -0.32 21.04
C TYR A 5 -8.99 0.34 19.71
N ILE A 6 -8.23 -0.35 18.86
CA ILE A 6 -7.93 0.13 17.50
C ILE A 6 -9.20 0.19 16.66
N LEU A 7 -10.07 -0.83 16.75
CA LEU A 7 -11.37 -0.79 16.07
C LEU A 7 -12.28 0.29 16.64
N LYS A 8 -12.27 0.52 17.95
CA LYS A 8 -13.05 1.60 18.55
C LYS A 8 -12.53 2.99 18.15
N GLU A 9 -11.23 3.17 18.05
CA GLU A 9 -10.60 4.39 17.53
C GLU A 9 -11.01 4.66 16.08
N ALA A 10 -10.96 3.63 15.23
CA ALA A 10 -11.41 3.70 13.84
C ALA A 10 -12.89 4.10 13.74
N GLU A 11 -13.76 3.49 14.54
CA GLU A 11 -15.19 3.82 14.58
C GLU A 11 -15.43 5.29 14.94
N VAL A 12 -14.72 5.81 15.96
CA VAL A 12 -14.94 7.16 16.50
C VAL A 12 -14.34 8.26 15.63
N LEU A 13 -13.20 8.01 14.98
CA LEU A 13 -12.44 9.05 14.27
C LEU A 13 -12.58 8.98 12.75
N GLU A 14 -12.88 7.81 12.21
CA GLU A 14 -12.83 7.53 10.77
C GLU A 14 -14.08 6.79 10.28
N ASP A 15 -15.19 6.87 11.03
CA ASP A 15 -16.47 6.17 10.77
C ASP A 15 -16.32 4.65 10.59
N GLY A 16 -15.23 4.07 11.10
CA GLY A 16 -14.87 2.66 10.91
C GLY A 16 -14.40 2.31 9.49
N LEU A 17 -14.26 3.30 8.59
CA LEU A 17 -13.84 3.10 7.20
C LEU A 17 -12.31 3.04 7.04
N ARG A 18 -11.57 3.62 7.99
CA ARG A 18 -10.10 3.65 8.01
C ARG A 18 -9.59 3.47 9.44
N MET A 19 -8.31 3.11 9.57
CA MET A 19 -7.68 3.07 10.88
C MET A 19 -7.45 4.48 11.40
N GLY A 20 -7.70 4.70 12.69
CA GLY A 20 -7.31 5.93 13.36
C GLY A 20 -5.80 6.04 13.59
N PRO A 21 -5.34 7.10 14.29
CA PRO A 21 -3.92 7.42 14.44
C PRO A 21 -3.08 6.29 15.06
N VAL A 22 -3.58 5.58 16.07
CA VAL A 22 -2.82 4.48 16.70
C VAL A 22 -2.73 3.28 15.77
N GLY A 23 -3.86 2.83 15.22
CA GLY A 23 -3.90 1.68 14.32
C GLY A 23 -3.04 1.89 13.07
N SER A 24 -3.22 3.05 12.42
CA SER A 24 -2.47 3.41 11.21
C SER A 24 -0.97 3.55 11.47
N ARG A 25 -0.56 4.11 12.63
CA ARG A 25 0.86 4.23 12.98
C ARG A 25 1.52 2.87 13.19
N ILE A 26 0.87 1.97 13.93
CA ILE A 26 1.40 0.62 14.16
C ILE A 26 1.62 -0.10 12.83
N VAL A 27 0.59 -0.13 11.98
CA VAL A 27 0.67 -0.81 10.68
C VAL A 27 1.71 -0.15 9.77
N GLY A 28 1.70 1.18 9.67
CA GLY A 28 2.66 1.93 8.85
C GLY A 28 4.11 1.69 9.28
N GLU A 29 4.41 1.73 10.57
CA GLU A 29 5.77 1.47 11.09
C GLU A 29 6.22 0.04 10.85
N VAL A 30 5.30 -0.95 10.90
CA VAL A 30 5.65 -2.33 10.52
C VAL A 30 6.06 -2.41 9.06
N PHE A 31 5.29 -1.83 8.13
CA PHE A 31 5.67 -1.83 6.71
C PHE A 31 6.99 -1.10 6.46
N ILE A 32 7.19 0.08 7.05
CA ILE A 32 8.44 0.83 6.93
C ILE A 32 9.61 0.03 7.51
N GLY A 33 9.41 -0.62 8.67
CA GLY A 33 10.40 -1.46 9.32
C GLY A 33 10.81 -2.64 8.45
N LEU A 34 9.84 -3.35 7.87
CA LEU A 34 10.08 -4.46 6.94
C LEU A 34 10.89 -4.01 5.72
N LEU A 35 10.47 -2.93 5.07
CA LEU A 35 11.16 -2.40 3.89
C LEU A 35 12.60 -1.96 4.19
N LYS A 36 12.87 -1.41 5.38
CA LYS A 36 14.23 -1.03 5.81
C LYS A 36 15.10 -2.22 6.23
N ALA A 37 14.50 -3.25 6.82
CA ALA A 37 15.20 -4.42 7.31
C ALA A 37 15.59 -5.39 6.19
N ASP A 38 14.80 -5.43 5.11
CA ASP A 38 15.07 -6.25 3.94
C ASP A 38 16.21 -5.65 3.09
N LYS A 39 17.29 -6.43 2.94
CA LYS A 39 18.48 -6.05 2.17
C LYS A 39 18.21 -6.03 0.67
N ASP A 40 17.23 -6.81 0.20
CA ASP A 40 16.86 -6.92 -1.21
C ASP A 40 15.71 -5.97 -1.57
N SER A 41 15.18 -5.22 -0.61
CA SER A 41 14.14 -4.24 -0.86
C SER A 41 14.63 -3.15 -1.82
N TYR A 42 13.75 -2.66 -2.70
CA TYR A 42 14.07 -1.56 -3.60
C TYR A 42 14.56 -0.30 -2.86
N LEU A 43 14.08 -0.04 -1.64
CA LEU A 43 14.58 1.06 -0.80
C LEU A 43 16.06 0.90 -0.42
N THR A 44 16.52 -0.33 -0.24
CA THR A 44 17.92 -0.65 0.09
C THR A 44 18.78 -0.72 -1.16
N VAL A 45 18.36 -1.47 -2.19
CA VAL A 45 19.20 -1.77 -3.36
C VAL A 45 19.25 -0.65 -4.40
N ASN A 46 18.18 0.14 -4.55
CA ASN A 46 18.13 1.25 -5.51
C ASN A 46 17.13 2.32 -5.09
N LYS A 47 17.59 3.29 -4.28
CA LYS A 47 16.79 4.40 -3.75
C LYS A 47 16.11 5.27 -4.81
N ASN A 48 16.64 5.29 -6.04
CA ASN A 48 16.10 6.09 -7.14
C ASN A 48 15.29 5.25 -8.12
N TRP A 49 15.03 3.98 -7.79
CA TRP A 49 14.21 3.11 -8.62
C TRP A 49 12.81 3.71 -8.80
N LYS A 50 12.31 3.58 -10.03
CA LYS A 50 10.93 3.93 -10.38
C LYS A 50 10.30 2.73 -11.09
N PRO A 51 8.98 2.48 -10.91
CA PRO A 51 8.28 1.46 -11.68
C PRO A 51 8.50 1.67 -13.18
N THR A 52 8.91 0.60 -13.87
CA THR A 52 9.11 0.59 -15.32
C THR A 52 7.96 -0.09 -16.06
N LEU A 53 6.96 -0.56 -15.33
CA LEU A 53 5.79 -1.21 -15.91
C LEU A 53 4.99 -0.19 -16.73
N PRO A 54 4.36 -0.64 -17.84
CA PRO A 54 3.51 0.23 -18.63
C PRO A 54 2.34 0.72 -17.78
N SER A 55 2.09 2.02 -17.82
CA SER A 55 0.94 2.65 -17.20
C SER A 55 0.14 3.43 -18.22
N ALA A 56 -1.15 3.63 -17.95
CA ALA A 56 -2.01 4.48 -18.77
C ALA A 56 -1.58 5.95 -18.72
N THR A 57 -1.11 6.42 -17.56
CA THR A 57 -0.65 7.80 -17.34
C THR A 57 0.86 7.80 -17.04
N PRO A 58 1.70 8.46 -17.84
CA PRO A 58 3.15 8.47 -17.59
C PRO A 58 3.51 9.00 -16.20
N GLY A 59 4.24 8.20 -15.43
CA GLY A 59 4.68 8.55 -14.07
C GLY A 59 3.74 8.11 -12.95
N ASP A 60 2.50 7.75 -13.27
CA ASP A 60 1.52 7.20 -12.33
C ASP A 60 1.29 5.73 -12.67
N PHE A 61 1.39 4.84 -11.68
CA PHE A 61 1.12 3.42 -11.87
C PHE A 61 0.04 2.98 -10.90
N GLU A 62 -1.11 2.57 -11.43
CA GLU A 62 -2.26 2.15 -10.64
C GLU A 62 -2.43 0.62 -10.62
N ILE A 63 -3.25 0.13 -9.69
CA ILE A 63 -3.63 -1.30 -9.67
C ILE A 63 -4.30 -1.72 -10.99
N THR A 64 -5.04 -0.82 -11.64
CA THR A 64 -5.65 -1.11 -12.94
C THR A 64 -4.60 -1.36 -14.03
N ASP A 65 -3.46 -0.66 -14.00
CA ASP A 65 -2.33 -0.88 -14.90
C ASP A 65 -1.70 -2.24 -14.65
N LEU A 66 -1.53 -2.64 -13.38
CA LEU A 66 -1.05 -3.97 -13.01
C LEU A 66 -1.96 -5.08 -13.56
N LEU A 67 -3.28 -4.93 -13.40
CA LEU A 67 -4.24 -5.92 -13.88
C LEU A 67 -4.23 -6.04 -15.41
N LYS A 68 -4.15 -4.90 -16.12
CA LYS A 68 -4.01 -4.89 -17.58
C LYS A 68 -2.70 -5.54 -18.02
N PHE A 69 -1.59 -5.19 -17.37
CA PHE A 69 -0.28 -5.79 -17.64
C PHE A 69 -0.28 -7.31 -17.43
N ALA A 70 -0.96 -7.79 -16.38
CA ALA A 70 -1.12 -9.21 -16.09
C ALA A 70 -2.09 -9.94 -17.04
N GLY A 71 -2.79 -9.22 -17.93
CA GLY A 71 -3.74 -9.80 -18.88
C GLY A 71 -5.03 -10.32 -18.25
N VAL A 72 -5.36 -9.87 -17.03
CA VAL A 72 -6.55 -10.35 -16.28
C VAL A 72 -7.76 -9.43 -16.41
N VAL A 73 -7.64 -8.32 -17.15
CA VAL A 73 -8.77 -7.42 -17.44
C VAL A 73 -9.46 -7.90 -18.72
N PRO A 74 -10.71 -8.38 -18.65
CA PRO A 74 -11.46 -8.76 -19.84
C PRO A 74 -11.79 -7.53 -20.69
N PRO A 75 -11.90 -7.69 -22.02
CA PRO A 75 -12.39 -6.61 -22.88
C PRO A 75 -13.81 -6.23 -22.47
N LEU A 76 -14.12 -4.93 -22.45
CA LEU A 76 -15.49 -4.45 -22.27
C LEU A 76 -16.32 -4.93 -23.47
N GLN A 77 -17.34 -5.75 -23.21
CA GLN A 77 -18.34 -6.17 -24.20
C GLN A 77 -19.41 -5.09 -24.39
#